data_AF-A0A6L4Z2X2-F1
#
_entry.id   AF-A0A6L4Z2X2-F1
#
_cell.length_a   1.000
_cell.length_b   1.000
_cell.length_c   1.000
_cell.angle_alpha   90.00
_cell.angle_beta   90.00
_cell.angle_gamma   90.00
#
_symmetry.space_group_name_H-M   'P 1'
#
loop_
_entity.id
_entity.type
_entity.pdbx_description
1 polymer ?
#
loop_
_entity_poly.entity_id
_entity_poly.type
_entity_poly.pdbx_seq_one_letter_code
_entity_poly.pdbx_strand_id
1 'polypeptide(L)'
;MLYYLFFDILRNVHPSMSWMRVFEYEIFRAAVATLTAMLISLVLGPIFIERLKRFQISQYIREEGPKSHQKKQGTPTMGGILILASVVGATICWMDLKNANVWLAIFSILAFGAIGFADDYLKVAKKNNLGLQGRYKLIFQLLNCLIIIGVLYLTGYEPKLSVPFIKTFTPTLWWPIYGFFI
;
A
#
# COMPACT_ATOMS: atom_id res chain seq x y z
N MET A 1 -7.89 11.54 10.17
CA MET A 1 -9.07 12.09 10.88
C MET A 1 -8.98 11.91 12.41
N LEU A 2 -8.65 10.72 12.92
CA LEU A 2 -8.46 10.50 14.36
C LEU A 2 -7.29 11.31 14.92
N TYR A 3 -6.22 11.53 14.14
CA TYR A 3 -5.15 12.46 14.50
C TYR A 3 -5.66 13.87 14.80
N TYR A 4 -6.46 14.48 13.91
CA TYR A 4 -6.99 15.83 14.12
C TYR A 4 -7.96 15.88 15.30
N LEU A 5 -8.79 14.84 15.45
CA LEU A 5 -9.71 14.74 16.57
C LEU A 5 -8.96 14.62 17.90
N PHE A 6 -7.89 13.82 17.96
CA PHE A 6 -7.02 13.76 19.13
C PHE A 6 -6.22 15.05 19.32
N PHE A 7 -5.68 15.65 18.27
CA PHE A 7 -4.82 16.84 18.32
C PHE A 7 -5.60 18.09 18.77
N ASP A 8 -6.81 18.31 18.23
CA ASP A 8 -7.68 19.41 18.65
C ASP A 8 -8.22 19.21 20.07
N ILE A 9 -8.54 17.97 20.47
CA ILE A 9 -8.94 17.66 21.85
C ILE A 9 -7.74 17.81 22.81
N LEU A 10 -6.57 17.28 22.46
CA LEU A 10 -5.34 17.34 23.26
C LEU A 10 -4.86 18.76 23.52
N ARG A 11 -4.92 19.61 22.49
CA ARG A 11 -4.44 20.99 22.56
C ARG A 11 -5.39 21.92 23.29
N ASN A 12 -6.70 21.69 23.20
CA ASN A 12 -7.70 22.58 23.78
C ASN A 12 -8.15 22.15 25.19
N VAL A 13 -8.04 20.87 25.55
CA VAL A 13 -8.72 20.37 26.75
C VAL A 13 -7.91 20.54 28.03
N HIS A 14 -6.68 20.05 28.21
CA HIS A 14 -6.03 20.22 29.54
C HIS A 14 -4.49 20.09 29.59
N PRO A 15 -3.77 21.06 30.21
CA PRO A 15 -2.36 20.92 30.62
C PRO A 15 -2.06 19.76 31.58
N SER A 16 -3.09 19.18 32.23
CA SER A 16 -2.96 18.15 33.26
C SER A 16 -2.84 16.71 32.72
N MET A 17 -3.14 16.44 31.45
CA MET A 17 -2.98 15.10 30.84
C MET A 17 -1.70 14.98 30.00
N SER A 18 -0.54 15.19 30.65
CA SER A 18 0.77 15.10 29.98
C SER A 18 1.06 13.73 29.35
N TRP A 19 0.41 12.66 29.80
CA TRP A 19 0.58 11.30 29.28
C TRP A 19 -0.01 11.12 27.87
N MET A 20 -0.96 11.95 27.46
CA MET A 20 -1.57 11.87 26.12
C MET A 20 -0.68 12.50 25.02
N ARG A 21 0.43 13.16 25.36
CA ARG A 21 1.43 13.62 24.37
C ARG A 21 2.10 12.47 23.61
N VAL A 22 1.95 11.24 24.10
CA VAL A 22 2.45 10.04 23.42
C VAL A 22 1.91 9.93 21.98
N PHE A 23 0.69 10.42 21.72
CA PHE A 23 0.08 10.44 20.39
C PHE A 23 0.70 11.46 19.42
N GLU A 24 1.52 12.40 19.90
CA GLU A 24 2.25 13.36 19.06
C GLU A 24 3.51 12.75 18.44
N TYR A 25 4.07 11.68 19.04
CA TYR A 25 5.27 11.04 18.50
C TYR A 25 4.98 10.24 17.23
N GLU A 26 5.76 10.50 16.18
CA GLU A 26 5.67 9.81 14.89
C GLU A 26 5.84 8.29 15.02
N ILE A 27 6.74 7.83 15.88
CA ILE A 27 7.01 6.40 16.11
C ILE A 27 5.78 5.71 16.70
N PHE A 28 5.13 6.35 17.67
CA PHE A 28 3.92 5.80 18.29
C PHE A 28 2.78 5.72 17.27
N ARG A 29 2.58 6.78 16.49
CA ARG A 29 1.57 6.82 15.42
C ARG A 29 1.81 5.72 14.38
N ALA A 30 3.07 5.53 13.95
CA ALA A 30 3.43 4.46 13.02
C ALA A 30 3.11 3.08 13.61
N ALA A 31 3.47 2.82 14.87
CA ALA A 31 3.19 1.55 15.54
C ALA A 31 1.69 1.25 15.63
N VAL A 32 0.88 2.23 16.05
CA VAL A 32 -0.57 2.06 16.14
C VAL A 32 -1.22 1.93 14.76
N ALA A 33 -0.72 2.63 13.74
CA ALA A 33 -1.16 2.44 12.35
C ALA A 33 -0.88 1.02 11.85
N THR A 34 0.30 0.46 12.15
CA THR A 34 0.62 -0.94 11.79
C THR A 34 -0.30 -1.94 12.51
N LEU A 35 -0.49 -1.77 13.82
CA LEU A 35 -1.38 -2.64 14.60
C LEU A 35 -2.82 -2.57 14.11
N THR A 36 -3.32 -1.37 13.80
CA THR A 36 -4.68 -1.20 13.25
C THR A 36 -4.81 -1.81 11.86
N ALA A 37 -3.82 -1.64 10.97
CA ALA A 37 -3.83 -2.30 9.66
C ALA A 37 -3.86 -3.84 9.80
N MET A 38 -3.06 -4.39 10.72
CA MET A 38 -3.05 -5.82 11.01
C MET A 38 -4.40 -6.31 11.55
N LEU A 39 -5.00 -5.59 12.49
CA LEU A 39 -6.32 -5.92 13.03
C LEU A 39 -7.41 -5.89 11.95
N ILE A 40 -7.43 -4.86 11.10
CA ILE A 40 -8.38 -4.75 9.98
C ILE A 40 -8.21 -5.96 9.05
N SER A 41 -6.98 -6.31 8.69
CA SER A 41 -6.69 -7.45 7.82
C SER A 41 -7.11 -8.79 8.44
N LEU A 42 -6.89 -8.99 9.75
CA LEU A 42 -7.30 -10.22 10.45
C LEU A 42 -8.81 -10.35 10.58
N VAL A 43 -9.51 -9.26 10.92
CA VAL A 43 -10.97 -9.26 11.11
C VAL A 43 -11.71 -9.37 9.78
N LEU A 44 -11.29 -8.59 8.77
CA LEU A 44 -11.91 -8.60 7.44
C LEU A 44 -11.42 -9.75 6.57
N GLY A 45 -10.27 -10.35 6.88
CA GLY A 45 -9.65 -11.46 6.18
C GLY A 45 -10.60 -12.62 5.87
N PRO A 46 -11.23 -13.27 6.87
CA PRO A 46 -12.12 -14.40 6.61
C PRO A 46 -13.32 -14.03 5.73
N ILE A 47 -13.94 -12.86 5.97
CA ILE A 47 -15.07 -12.37 5.17
C ILE A 47 -14.64 -12.12 3.72
N PHE A 48 -13.47 -11.51 3.53
CA PHE A 48 -12.92 -11.21 2.22
C PHE A 48 -12.51 -12.47 1.46
N ILE A 49 -11.88 -13.43 2.14
CA ILE A 49 -11.54 -14.74 1.59
C ILE A 49 -12.79 -15.49 1.14
N GLU A 50 -13.85 -15.49 1.96
CA GLU A 50 -15.10 -16.17 1.61
C GLU A 50 -15.80 -15.51 0.40
N ARG A 51 -15.75 -14.17 0.31
CA ARG A 51 -16.23 -13.41 -0.86
C ARG A 51 -15.43 -13.74 -2.10
N LEU A 52 -14.09 -13.71 -2.04
CA LEU A 52 -13.23 -14.07 -3.17
C LEU A 52 -13.43 -15.53 -3.59
N LYS A 53 -13.58 -16.44 -2.63
CA LYS A 53 -13.85 -17.85 -2.89
C LYS A 53 -15.17 -18.02 -3.64
N ARG A 54 -16.23 -17.27 -3.28
CA ARG A 54 -17.49 -17.26 -4.05
C ARG A 54 -17.28 -16.78 -5.49
N PHE A 55 -16.54 -15.70 -5.70
CA PHE A 55 -16.23 -15.20 -7.05
C PHE A 55 -15.36 -16.18 -7.87
N GLN A 56 -14.41 -16.87 -7.24
CA GLN A 56 -13.55 -17.85 -7.89
C GLN A 56 -14.22 -19.21 -8.13
N ILE A 57 -15.12 -19.64 -7.24
CA ILE A 57 -15.90 -20.88 -7.43
C ILE A 57 -16.77 -20.77 -8.68
N SER A 58 -17.31 -19.59 -9.01
CA SER A 58 -17.99 -19.36 -10.31
C SER A 58 -17.07 -19.49 -11.53
N GLN A 59 -15.76 -19.55 -11.36
CA GLN A 59 -14.79 -19.65 -12.45
C GLN A 59 -14.05 -20.99 -12.51
N TYR A 60 -14.03 -21.77 -11.42
CA TYR A 60 -13.36 -23.06 -11.31
C TYR A 60 -14.26 -24.21 -11.80
N ILE A 61 -14.52 -24.24 -13.11
CA ILE A 61 -14.97 -25.46 -13.81
C ILE A 61 -13.97 -25.68 -14.95
N ARG A 62 -12.88 -26.39 -14.65
CA ARG A 62 -12.02 -27.04 -15.65
C ARG A 62 -11.77 -28.46 -15.16
N GLU A 63 -12.42 -29.42 -15.81
CA GLU A 63 -12.35 -30.85 -15.47
C GLU A 63 -11.03 -31.52 -15.89
N GLU A 64 -10.14 -30.85 -16.61
CA GLU A 64 -8.94 -31.47 -17.18
C GLU A 64 -7.65 -30.81 -16.67
N GLY A 65 -7.04 -31.39 -15.65
CA GLY A 65 -5.70 -30.99 -15.18
C GLY A 65 -5.08 -32.02 -14.22
N PRO A 66 -3.76 -32.33 -14.35
CA PRO A 66 -3.10 -33.38 -13.60
C PRO A 66 -3.12 -33.15 -12.08
N LYS A 67 -3.33 -34.24 -11.32
CA LYS A 67 -3.64 -34.28 -9.88
C LYS A 67 -2.65 -33.52 -8.95
N SER A 68 -1.42 -33.28 -9.39
CA SER A 68 -0.41 -32.52 -8.62
C SER A 68 -0.69 -31.01 -8.56
N HIS A 69 -1.39 -30.45 -9.55
CA HIS A 69 -1.78 -29.03 -9.57
C HIS A 69 -3.05 -28.74 -8.73
N GLN A 70 -3.74 -29.77 -8.23
CA GLN A 70 -4.97 -29.61 -7.43
C GLN A 70 -4.72 -29.09 -6.01
N LYS A 71 -3.52 -29.28 -5.44
CA LYS A 71 -3.19 -28.78 -4.10
C LYS A 71 -3.09 -27.25 -4.00
N LYS A 72 -2.98 -26.51 -5.11
CA LYS A 72 -2.94 -25.04 -5.14
C LYS A 72 -4.26 -24.38 -5.56
N GLN A 73 -5.32 -25.17 -5.80
CA GLN A 73 -6.58 -24.71 -6.41
C GLN A 73 -7.56 -24.03 -5.45
N GLY A 74 -7.24 -23.91 -4.17
CA GLY A 74 -8.18 -23.37 -3.16
C GLY A 74 -7.87 -21.96 -2.66
N THR A 75 -6.66 -21.44 -2.88
CA THR A 75 -6.24 -20.14 -2.33
C THR A 75 -6.63 -19.01 -3.27
N PRO A 76 -7.46 -18.06 -2.80
CA PRO A 76 -7.88 -16.96 -3.65
C PRO A 76 -6.75 -16.05 -4.06
N THR A 77 -6.69 -15.79 -5.36
CA THR A 77 -5.83 -14.76 -5.96
C THR A 77 -6.48 -13.39 -5.66
N MET A 78 -5.67 -12.33 -5.54
CA MET A 78 -6.08 -10.95 -5.16
C MET A 78 -6.14 -10.61 -3.65
N GLY A 79 -5.52 -11.38 -2.77
CA GLY A 79 -5.38 -10.99 -1.34
C GLY A 79 -4.69 -9.63 -1.11
N GLY A 80 -3.92 -9.15 -2.11
CA GLY A 80 -3.30 -7.83 -2.07
C GLY A 80 -4.29 -6.67 -1.92
N ILE A 81 -5.54 -6.81 -2.37
CA ILE A 81 -6.57 -5.78 -2.21
C ILE A 81 -6.89 -5.56 -0.73
N LEU A 82 -7.00 -6.65 0.04
CA LEU A 82 -7.25 -6.57 1.49
C LEU A 82 -6.09 -5.87 2.19
N ILE A 83 -4.86 -6.19 1.81
CA ILE A 83 -3.66 -5.57 2.37
C ILE A 83 -3.66 -4.06 2.05
N LEU A 84 -3.89 -3.69 0.78
CA LEU A 84 -3.96 -2.29 0.35
C LEU A 84 -5.06 -1.52 1.09
N ALA A 85 -6.27 -2.08 1.17
CA ALA A 85 -7.38 -1.45 1.87
C ALA A 85 -7.09 -1.27 3.37
N SER A 86 -6.47 -2.28 4.00
CA SER A 86 -6.12 -2.23 5.43
C SER A 86 -5.04 -1.19 5.71
N VAL A 87 -3.98 -1.16 4.90
CA VAL A 87 -2.87 -0.20 5.03
C VAL A 87 -3.34 1.22 4.77
N VAL A 88 -4.07 1.46 3.68
CA VAL A 88 -4.58 2.80 3.34
C VAL A 88 -5.59 3.29 4.38
N GLY A 89 -6.53 2.43 4.81
CA GLY A 89 -7.50 2.75 5.85
C GLY A 89 -6.82 3.15 7.16
N ALA A 90 -5.89 2.32 7.65
CA ALA A 90 -5.13 2.62 8.85
C ALA A 90 -4.29 3.90 8.71
N THR A 91 -3.65 4.09 7.56
CA THR A 91 -2.82 5.29 7.32
C THR A 91 -3.67 6.55 7.37
N ILE A 92 -4.83 6.59 6.71
CA ILE A 92 -5.74 7.76 6.73
C ILE A 92 -6.28 8.07 8.14
N CYS A 93 -6.45 7.04 8.98
CA CYS A 93 -6.84 7.23 10.38
C CYS A 93 -5.78 8.00 11.17
N TRP A 94 -4.50 7.62 11.05
CA TRP A 94 -3.39 8.07 11.90
C TRP A 94 -2.42 9.08 11.26
N MET A 95 -2.49 9.30 9.95
CA MET A 95 -1.64 10.27 9.25
C MET A 95 -2.03 11.71 9.56
N ASP A 96 -1.06 12.60 9.37
CA ASP A 96 -1.35 14.02 9.26
C ASP A 96 -1.81 14.30 7.81
N LEU A 97 -3.07 14.70 7.67
CA LEU A 97 -3.71 15.04 6.40
C LEU A 97 -3.05 16.22 5.68
N LYS A 98 -2.29 17.08 6.39
CA LYS A 98 -1.54 18.18 5.78
C LYS A 98 -0.22 17.73 5.17
N ASN A 99 0.26 16.53 5.49
CA ASN A 99 1.55 16.05 5.01
C ASN A 99 1.41 15.52 3.57
N ALA A 100 1.85 16.33 2.60
CA ALA A 100 1.84 15.98 1.18
C ALA A 100 2.69 14.74 0.86
N ASN A 101 3.74 14.46 1.62
CA ASN A 101 4.60 13.29 1.40
C ASN A 101 3.86 11.98 1.69
N VAL A 102 2.99 11.97 2.72
CA VAL A 102 2.19 10.78 3.06
C VAL A 102 1.12 10.54 1.99
N TRP A 103 0.53 11.60 1.45
CA TRP A 103 -0.38 11.50 0.30
C TRP A 103 0.29 10.94 -0.95
N LEU A 104 1.52 11.38 -1.23
CA LEU A 104 2.30 10.86 -2.35
C LEU A 104 2.62 9.37 -2.17
N ALA A 105 2.94 8.93 -0.95
CA ALA A 105 3.15 7.52 -0.63
C ALA A 105 1.87 6.68 -0.80
N ILE A 106 0.72 7.17 -0.33
CA ILE A 106 -0.58 6.52 -0.55
C ILE A 106 -0.90 6.41 -2.05
N PHE A 107 -0.68 7.50 -2.80
CA PHE A 107 -0.85 7.50 -4.25
C PHE A 107 0.02 6.44 -4.92
N SER A 108 1.31 6.36 -4.57
CA SER A 108 2.24 5.36 -5.12
C SER A 108 1.74 3.94 -4.87
N ILE A 109 1.41 3.60 -3.62
CA ILE A 109 0.93 2.27 -3.24
C ILE A 109 -0.37 1.92 -3.95
N LEU A 110 -1.31 2.86 -4.08
CA LEU A 110 -2.55 2.65 -4.82
C LEU A 110 -2.32 2.49 -6.32
N ALA A 111 -1.42 3.27 -6.92
CA ALA A 111 -1.14 3.23 -8.35
C ALA A 111 -0.45 1.92 -8.76
N PHE A 112 0.56 1.47 -7.99
CA PHE A 112 1.16 0.15 -8.19
C PHE A 112 0.19 -1.00 -7.85
N GLY A 113 -0.61 -0.82 -6.80
CA GLY A 113 -1.67 -1.74 -6.42
C GLY A 113 -2.71 -1.92 -7.53
N ALA A 114 -3.11 -0.85 -8.21
CA ALA A 114 -4.04 -0.88 -9.33
C ALA A 114 -3.46 -1.62 -10.54
N ILE A 115 -2.17 -1.43 -10.86
CA ILE A 115 -1.49 -2.21 -11.92
C ILE A 115 -1.47 -3.69 -11.58
N GLY A 116 -1.13 -4.04 -10.33
CA GLY A 116 -1.13 -5.42 -9.85
C GLY A 116 -2.53 -6.05 -9.88
N PHE A 117 -3.54 -5.32 -9.45
CA PHE A 117 -4.94 -5.74 -9.51
C PHE A 117 -5.41 -5.94 -10.96
N ALA A 118 -5.07 -5.03 -11.87
CA ALA A 118 -5.42 -5.18 -13.29
C ALA A 118 -4.78 -6.42 -13.92
N ASP A 119 -3.51 -6.71 -13.58
CA ASP A 119 -2.80 -7.93 -14.04
C ASP A 119 -3.49 -9.20 -13.52
N ASP A 120 -3.81 -9.25 -12.23
CA ASP A 120 -4.50 -10.40 -11.63
C ASP A 120 -5.95 -10.54 -12.12
N TYR A 121 -6.66 -9.43 -12.35
CA TYR A 121 -8.00 -9.43 -12.92
C TYR A 121 -8.00 -9.94 -14.36
N LEU A 122 -7.01 -9.57 -15.18
CA LEU A 122 -6.90 -10.06 -16.55
C LEU A 122 -6.62 -11.56 -16.61
N LYS A 123 -5.77 -12.11 -15.73
CA LYS A 123 -5.52 -13.56 -15.63
C LYS A 123 -6.81 -14.32 -15.31
N VAL A 124 -7.58 -13.78 -14.37
CA VAL A 124 -8.87 -14.32 -13.91
C VAL A 124 -9.92 -14.24 -15.02
N ALA A 125 -10.07 -13.08 -15.67
CA ALA A 125 -11.05 -12.86 -16.73
C ALA A 125 -10.76 -13.68 -18.01
N LYS A 126 -9.49 -13.79 -18.41
CA LYS A 126 -9.08 -14.51 -19.64
C LYS A 126 -8.88 -16.01 -19.45
N LYS A 127 -9.02 -16.53 -18.21
CA LYS A 127 -8.82 -17.96 -17.86
C LYS A 127 -7.52 -18.56 -18.40
N ASN A 128 -6.48 -17.73 -18.50
CA ASN A 128 -5.16 -18.09 -18.99
C ASN A 128 -4.09 -17.59 -18.00
N ASN A 129 -2.90 -18.21 -18.05
CA ASN A 129 -1.78 -17.78 -17.19
C ASN A 129 -1.11 -16.49 -17.70
N LEU A 130 -1.56 -15.96 -18.84
CA LEU A 130 -1.03 -14.76 -19.47
C LEU A 130 -1.86 -13.55 -19.05
N GLY A 131 -1.38 -12.86 -18.01
CA GLY A 131 -1.98 -11.62 -17.53
C GLY A 131 -1.77 -10.43 -18.47
N LEU A 132 -1.45 -9.28 -17.90
CA LEU A 132 -1.09 -8.10 -18.68
C LEU A 132 0.21 -8.38 -19.44
N GLN A 133 0.27 -8.02 -20.73
CA GLN A 133 1.50 -8.20 -21.51
C GLN A 133 2.63 -7.41 -20.84
N GLY A 134 3.79 -8.03 -20.66
CA GLY A 134 4.91 -7.46 -19.89
C GLY A 134 5.27 -6.03 -20.31
N ARG A 135 5.19 -5.72 -21.62
CA ARG A 135 5.38 -4.37 -22.16
C ARG A 135 4.45 -3.33 -21.55
N TYR A 136 3.14 -3.61 -21.45
CA TYR A 136 2.18 -2.67 -20.88
C TYR A 136 2.36 -2.53 -19.37
N LYS A 137 2.70 -3.63 -18.68
CA LYS A 137 3.00 -3.60 -17.25
C LYS A 137 4.18 -2.66 -16.95
N LEU A 138 5.27 -2.79 -17.72
CA LEU A 138 6.43 -1.92 -17.59
C LEU A 138 6.09 -0.46 -17.95
N ILE A 139 5.32 -0.22 -19.02
CA ILE A 139 4.90 1.14 -19.39
C ILE A 139 4.12 1.80 -18.25
N PHE A 140 3.14 1.11 -17.65
CA PHE A 140 2.37 1.68 -16.54
C PHE A 140 3.23 1.92 -15.28
N GLN A 141 4.17 1.03 -14.98
CA GLN A 141 5.09 1.22 -13.85
C GLN A 141 6.02 2.42 -14.09
N LEU A 142 6.56 2.57 -15.30
CA LEU A 142 7.39 3.70 -15.69
C LEU A 142 6.61 5.02 -15.64
N LEU A 143 5.38 5.04 -16.15
CA LEU A 143 4.53 6.24 -16.09
C LEU A 143 4.25 6.65 -14.64
N ASN A 144 3.93 5.70 -13.76
CA ASN A 144 3.73 6.01 -12.33
C ASN A 144 5.00 6.56 -11.69
N CYS A 145 6.16 5.97 -11.96
CA CYS A 145 7.44 6.44 -11.47
C CYS A 145 7.72 7.89 -11.93
N LEU A 146 7.50 8.18 -13.22
CA LEU A 146 7.66 9.53 -13.77
C LEU A 146 6.73 10.55 -13.11
N ILE A 147 5.47 10.18 -12.83
CA ILE A 147 4.53 11.05 -12.12
C ILE A 147 5.04 11.36 -10.71
N ILE A 148 5.48 10.34 -9.96
CA ILE A 148 5.98 10.51 -8.58
C ILE A 148 7.23 11.40 -8.57
N ILE A 149 8.18 11.15 -9.46
CA ILE A 149 9.39 11.97 -9.61
C ILE A 149 9.03 13.41 -9.98
N GLY A 150 8.09 13.61 -10.92
CA GLY A 150 7.64 14.93 -11.32
C GLY A 150 7.04 15.72 -10.15
N VAL A 151 6.22 15.07 -9.32
CA VAL A 151 5.65 15.70 -8.11
C VAL A 151 6.74 16.04 -7.09
N LEU A 152 7.71 15.15 -6.86
CA LEU A 152 8.84 15.41 -5.95
C LEU A 152 9.71 16.58 -6.44
N TYR A 153 9.94 16.66 -7.75
CA TYR A 153 10.69 17.75 -8.37
C TYR A 153 9.98 19.10 -8.17
N LEU A 154 8.67 19.16 -8.42
CA LEU A 154 7.87 20.38 -8.27
C LEU A 154 7.72 20.84 -6.82
N THR A 155 7.80 19.91 -5.86
CA THR A 155 7.73 20.22 -4.42
C THR A 155 9.09 20.61 -3.83
N GLY A 156 10.15 20.67 -4.65
CA GLY A 156 11.49 21.07 -4.20
C GLY A 156 12.20 20.01 -3.36
N TYR A 157 11.80 18.74 -3.50
CA TYR A 157 12.42 17.64 -2.74
C TYR A 157 13.84 17.37 -3.25
N GLU A 158 14.80 17.26 -2.33
CA GLU A 158 16.17 16.91 -2.69
C GLU A 158 16.32 15.39 -2.83
N PRO A 159 16.88 14.87 -3.95
CA PRO A 159 17.05 13.44 -4.19
C PRO A 159 18.20 12.84 -3.36
N LYS A 160 18.05 12.86 -2.04
CA LYS A 160 19.00 12.29 -1.08
C LYS A 160 18.65 10.83 -0.82
N LEU A 161 19.58 9.92 -1.10
CA LEU A 161 19.43 8.52 -0.74
C LEU A 161 19.85 8.30 0.71
N SER A 162 18.96 7.76 1.54
CA SER A 162 19.32 7.36 2.91
C SER A 162 19.87 5.94 2.92
N VAL A 163 21.13 5.77 3.30
CA VAL A 163 21.73 4.44 3.47
C VAL A 163 21.38 3.91 4.87
N PRO A 164 20.73 2.73 4.98
CA PRO A 164 20.38 2.18 6.28
C PRO A 164 21.67 1.96 7.11
N PHE A 165 21.57 2.16 8.43
CA PHE A 165 22.67 2.06 9.41
C PHE A 165 23.77 3.13 9.33
N ILE A 166 23.89 3.90 8.23
CA ILE A 166 24.87 4.99 8.07
C ILE A 166 24.14 6.33 7.88
N LYS A 167 23.70 6.95 8.99
CA LYS A 167 22.91 8.20 8.97
C LYS A 167 23.65 9.40 8.37
N THR A 168 24.98 9.38 8.36
CA THR A 168 25.83 10.47 7.87
C THR A 168 26.10 10.40 6.37
N PHE A 169 25.85 9.28 5.70
CA PHE A 169 26.10 9.12 4.28
C PHE A 169 24.79 9.21 3.50
N THR A 170 24.48 10.43 3.02
CA THR A 170 23.30 10.70 2.21
C THR A 170 23.71 11.30 0.86
N PRO A 171 24.18 10.47 -0.11
CA PRO A 171 24.57 10.98 -1.41
C PRO A 171 23.35 11.55 -2.15
N THR A 172 23.53 12.74 -2.72
CA THR A 172 22.55 13.33 -3.63
C THR A 172 22.67 12.64 -4.98
N LEU A 173 21.60 11.99 -5.43
CA LEU A 173 21.56 11.27 -6.69
C LEU A 173 21.03 12.15 -7.81
N TRP A 174 21.45 11.83 -9.03
CA TRP A 174 20.83 12.36 -10.24
C TRP A 174 19.39 11.86 -10.36
N TRP A 175 18.45 12.73 -10.75
CA TRP A 175 17.01 12.41 -10.80
C TRP A 175 16.65 11.09 -11.52
N PRO A 176 17.22 10.75 -12.69
CA PRO A 176 16.95 9.46 -13.34
C PRO A 176 17.42 8.25 -12.52
N ILE A 177 18.53 8.38 -11.80
CA ILE A 177 19.08 7.32 -10.95
C ILE A 177 18.25 7.20 -9.68
N TYR A 178 17.88 8.33 -9.07
CA TYR A 178 17.01 8.39 -7.91
C TYR A 178 15.65 7.73 -8.18
N GLY A 179 15.10 7.92 -9.39
CA GLY A 179 13.88 7.27 -9.84
C GLY A 179 13.92 5.75 -9.91
N PHE A 180 15.11 5.14 -10.01
CA PHE A 180 15.25 3.68 -9.97
C PHE A 180 15.15 3.12 -8.54
N PHE A 181 15.44 3.95 -7.52
CA PHE A 181 15.38 3.57 -6.12
C PHE A 181 14.01 3.87 -5.47
N ILE A 182 13.13 4.61 -6.16
CA ILE A 182 11.76 4.95 -5.75
C ILE A 182 10.75 4.02 -6.43
#